data_AF-A0A7C9B3T0-F1
#
_entry.id   AF-A0A7C9B3T0-F1
#
_cell.length_a   1.000
_cell.length_b   1.000
_cell.length_c   1.000
_cell.angle_alpha   90.00
_cell.angle_beta   90.00
_cell.angle_gamma   90.00
#
_symmetry.space_group_name_H-M   'P 1'
#
loop_
_entity.id
_entity.type
_entity.pdbx_description
1 polymer ?
#
loop_
_entity_poly.entity_id
_entity_poly.type
_entity_poly.pdbx_seq_one_letter_code
_entity_poly.pdbx_strand_id
1 'polypeptide(L)'
;QEHGVEAIGKEIARMCHNVPLVVHTIGGLLAEKRTLKEWCSFRDVDFANLSVYGSNIIETLKLSYNTLYPRLKLCFAYCSLFLKEWSVFKDDLIRIFIALGYVKKYKNQSLMDAGEECLLSFVKRGLFNNLSLSSRERTLWMHDLIHDLAVSVAGCKLKMVESKEDELDDRVRHVSLSSKVDICLESLSKMRHLRSLLVMGPRRRSTCPPTSR
;
A
#
# COMPACT_ATOMS: atom_id res chain seq x y z
N GLN A 1 -13.19 -20.38 15.13
CA GLN A 1 -12.20 -19.61 15.90
C GLN A 1 -12.10 -20.23 17.27
N GLU A 2 -10.89 -20.37 17.82
CA GLU A 2 -10.67 -20.94 19.17
C GLU A 2 -11.23 -20.01 20.26
N HIS A 3 -11.70 -20.58 21.38
CA HIS A 3 -12.10 -19.81 22.55
C HIS A 3 -10.89 -18.99 23.09
N GLY A 4 -11.11 -17.71 23.44
CA GLY A 4 -10.10 -16.83 24.01
C GLY A 4 -9.54 -15.75 23.08
N VAL A 5 -9.75 -15.85 21.76
CA VAL A 5 -9.29 -14.82 20.79
C VAL A 5 -9.96 -13.45 21.00
N GLU A 6 -11.20 -13.44 21.50
CA GLU A 6 -11.94 -12.19 21.76
C GLU A 6 -11.27 -11.34 22.85
N ALA A 7 -10.79 -11.97 23.94
CA ALA A 7 -10.14 -11.28 25.03
C ALA A 7 -8.82 -10.61 24.55
N ILE A 8 -7.99 -11.38 23.84
CA ILE A 8 -6.73 -10.88 23.26
C ILE A 8 -7.03 -9.79 22.23
N GLY A 9 -8.05 -9.97 21.39
CA GLY A 9 -8.46 -8.95 20.41
C GLY A 9 -8.84 -7.62 21.06
N LYS A 10 -9.57 -7.65 22.19
CA LYS A 10 -9.90 -6.43 22.97
C LYS A 10 -8.66 -5.77 23.56
N GLU A 11 -7.68 -6.53 24.03
CA GLU A 11 -6.41 -5.98 24.51
C GLU A 11 -5.65 -5.29 23.38
N ILE A 12 -5.45 -5.96 22.25
CA ILE A 12 -4.75 -5.38 21.09
C ILE A 12 -5.47 -4.12 20.60
N ALA A 13 -6.81 -4.13 20.54
CA ALA A 13 -7.59 -2.97 20.13
C ALA A 13 -7.36 -1.74 21.04
N ARG A 14 -7.21 -1.93 22.35
CA ARG A 14 -6.87 -0.85 23.30
C ARG A 14 -5.47 -0.29 23.03
N MET A 15 -4.52 -1.14 22.64
CA MET A 15 -3.16 -0.74 22.31
C MET A 15 -3.05 0.02 20.97
N CYS A 16 -4.09 -0.02 20.12
CA CYS A 16 -4.16 0.74 18.87
C CYS A 16 -4.56 2.22 19.05
N HIS A 17 -4.73 2.70 20.29
CA HIS A 17 -5.04 4.10 20.64
C HIS A 17 -6.22 4.72 19.87
N ASN A 18 -7.24 3.92 19.54
CA ASN A 18 -8.45 4.34 18.82
C ASN A 18 -8.22 4.96 17.43
N VAL A 19 -7.08 4.69 16.77
CA VAL A 19 -6.85 5.14 15.38
C VAL A 19 -7.50 4.15 14.41
N PRO A 20 -8.59 4.51 13.68
CA PRO A 20 -9.37 3.54 12.90
C PRO A 20 -8.56 2.81 11.84
N LEU A 21 -7.64 3.52 11.16
CA LEU A 21 -6.75 2.93 10.15
C LEU A 21 -5.85 1.86 10.77
N VAL A 22 -5.27 2.14 11.93
CA VAL A 22 -4.42 1.17 12.65
C VAL A 22 -5.25 -0.03 13.08
N VAL A 23 -6.42 0.19 13.69
CA VAL A 23 -7.31 -0.90 14.12
C VAL A 23 -7.67 -1.81 12.93
N HIS A 24 -8.03 -1.24 11.79
CA HIS A 24 -8.36 -2.00 10.58
C HIS A 24 -7.17 -2.78 10.05
N THR A 25 -5.99 -2.15 9.97
CA THR A 25 -4.75 -2.80 9.52
C THR A 25 -4.34 -3.96 10.42
N ILE A 26 -4.40 -3.79 11.75
CA ILE A 26 -4.07 -4.83 12.71
C ILE A 26 -5.12 -5.95 12.72
N GLY A 27 -6.41 -5.59 12.63
CA GLY A 27 -7.49 -6.57 12.49
C GLY A 27 -7.33 -7.43 11.24
N GLY A 28 -6.96 -6.83 10.12
CA GLY A 28 -6.64 -7.53 8.87
C GLY A 28 -5.49 -8.52 8.99
N LEU A 29 -4.44 -8.17 9.75
CA LEU A 29 -3.32 -9.07 10.03
C LEU A 29 -3.73 -10.25 10.90
N LEU A 30 -4.51 -9.97 11.96
CA LEU A 30 -4.97 -10.98 12.90
C LEU A 30 -5.96 -11.96 12.26
N ALA A 31 -6.72 -11.52 11.25
CA ALA A 31 -7.62 -12.39 10.49
C ALA A 31 -6.89 -13.53 9.75
N GLU A 32 -5.58 -13.41 9.52
CA GLU A 32 -4.77 -14.47 8.92
C GLU A 32 -4.23 -15.48 9.95
N LYS A 33 -4.31 -15.16 11.24
CA LYS A 33 -3.87 -16.01 12.34
C LYS A 33 -4.97 -17.00 12.73
N ARG A 34 -4.62 -18.27 12.92
CA ARG A 34 -5.57 -19.37 13.12
C ARG A 34 -5.65 -19.85 14.56
N THR A 35 -4.59 -19.67 15.34
CA THR A 35 -4.46 -20.23 16.68
C THR A 35 -4.33 -19.14 17.74
N LEU A 36 -4.78 -19.42 18.97
CA LEU A 36 -4.61 -18.52 20.11
C LEU A 36 -3.13 -18.19 20.34
N LYS A 37 -2.23 -19.17 20.14
CA LYS A 37 -0.78 -18.99 20.27
C LYS A 37 -0.23 -17.94 19.31
N GLU A 38 -0.71 -17.92 18.07
CA GLU A 38 -0.31 -16.90 17.09
C GLU A 38 -0.80 -15.51 17.48
N TRP A 39 -2.00 -15.40 18.05
CA TRP A 39 -2.54 -14.14 18.57
C TRP A 39 -1.74 -13.63 19.77
N CYS A 40 -1.43 -14.50 20.75
CA CYS A 40 -0.56 -14.15 21.88
C CYS A 40 0.82 -13.69 21.41
N SER A 41 1.45 -14.46 20.51
CA SER A 41 2.78 -14.12 19.98
C SER A 41 2.78 -12.76 19.29
N PHE A 42 1.73 -12.42 18.55
CA PHE A 42 1.62 -11.11 17.92
C PHE A 42 1.53 -9.98 18.97
N ARG A 43 0.67 -10.14 19.99
CA ARG A 43 0.53 -9.16 21.08
C ARG A 43 1.85 -8.97 21.85
N ASP A 44 2.46 -10.07 22.26
CA ASP A 44 3.57 -10.09 23.23
C ASP A 44 4.93 -9.77 22.59
N VAL A 45 5.06 -9.96 21.27
CA VAL A 45 6.33 -9.75 20.56
C VAL A 45 6.18 -8.63 19.55
N ASP A 46 5.42 -8.84 18.47
CA ASP A 46 5.37 -7.90 17.35
C ASP A 46 4.82 -6.54 17.77
N PHE A 47 3.69 -6.55 18.49
CA PHE A 47 3.00 -5.33 18.90
C PHE A 47 3.63 -4.68 20.14
N ALA A 48 4.04 -5.46 21.13
CA ALA A 48 4.74 -4.95 22.32
C ALA A 48 6.07 -4.25 21.96
N ASN A 49 6.81 -4.76 20.97
CA ASN A 49 8.03 -4.08 20.53
C ASN A 49 7.75 -2.67 20.01
N LEU A 50 6.62 -2.43 19.35
CA LEU A 50 6.27 -1.09 18.87
C LEU A 50 6.06 -0.09 20.01
N SER A 51 5.44 -0.50 21.12
CA SER A 51 5.20 0.41 22.24
C SER A 51 6.48 0.84 22.95
N VAL A 52 7.51 -0.03 22.97
CA VAL A 52 8.83 0.25 23.55
C VAL A 52 9.61 1.29 22.74
N TYR A 53 9.48 1.29 21.41
CA TYR A 53 10.22 2.22 20.53
C TYR A 53 9.52 3.58 20.31
N GLY A 54 8.41 3.84 21.00
CA GLY A 54 7.67 5.11 20.87
C GLY A 54 6.87 5.20 19.56
N SER A 55 6.14 4.13 19.24
CA SER A 55 5.52 3.87 17.93
C SER A 55 4.99 5.11 17.20
N ASN A 56 5.67 5.49 16.12
CA ASN A 56 5.06 6.30 15.08
C ASN A 56 4.01 5.43 14.36
N ILE A 57 2.84 6.00 14.03
CA ILE A 57 1.76 5.32 13.31
C ILE A 57 2.28 4.55 12.08
N ILE A 58 3.27 5.11 11.37
CA ILE A 58 3.89 4.46 10.20
C ILE A 58 4.55 3.12 10.55
N GLU A 59 5.20 3.00 11.71
CA GLU A 59 5.84 1.74 12.14
C GLU A 59 4.81 0.66 12.46
N THR A 60 3.68 1.06 13.06
CA THR A 60 2.56 0.16 13.32
C THR A 60 1.95 -0.34 12.01
N LEU A 61 1.73 0.55 11.04
CA LEU A 61 1.25 0.17 9.71
C LEU A 61 2.25 -0.72 8.96
N LYS A 62 3.56 -0.53 9.20
CA LYS A 62 4.64 -1.33 8.60
C LYS A 62 4.60 -2.80 9.01
N LEU A 63 4.01 -3.15 10.16
CA LEU A 63 3.76 -4.58 10.50
C LEU A 63 2.92 -5.27 9.43
N SER A 64 1.93 -4.57 8.87
CA SER A 64 1.09 -5.13 7.81
C SER A 64 1.84 -5.34 6.52
N TYR A 65 2.71 -4.39 6.18
CA TYR A 65 3.62 -4.53 5.04
C TYR A 65 4.60 -5.69 5.23
N ASN A 66 5.21 -5.82 6.41
CA ASN A 66 6.28 -6.80 6.67
C ASN A 66 5.81 -8.25 6.48
N THR A 67 4.54 -8.53 6.75
CA THR A 67 3.92 -9.86 6.60
C THR A 67 3.40 -10.13 5.19
N LEU A 68 3.47 -9.16 4.26
CA LEU A 68 3.11 -9.39 2.86
C LEU A 68 4.11 -10.34 2.20
N TYR A 69 3.61 -11.19 1.29
CA TYR A 69 4.48 -11.98 0.41
C TYR A 69 5.39 -11.07 -0.44
N PRO A 70 6.59 -11.52 -0.83
CA PRO A 70 7.57 -10.68 -1.52
C PRO A 70 7.04 -9.95 -2.77
N ARG A 71 6.19 -10.60 -3.57
CA ARG A 71 5.56 -9.96 -4.74
C ARG A 71 4.57 -8.86 -4.37
N LEU A 72 3.77 -9.07 -3.32
CA LEU A 72 2.83 -8.06 -2.82
C LEU A 72 3.57 -6.84 -2.27
N LYS A 73 4.75 -7.03 -1.68
CA LYS A 73 5.63 -5.92 -1.27
C LYS A 73 6.08 -5.06 -2.45
N LEU A 74 6.39 -5.66 -3.60
CA LEU A 74 6.74 -4.93 -4.82
C LEU A 74 5.55 -4.14 -5.37
N CYS A 75 4.37 -4.76 -5.45
CA CYS A 75 3.14 -4.08 -5.84
C CYS A 75 2.83 -2.89 -4.93
N PHE A 76 2.92 -3.08 -3.60
CA PHE A 76 2.66 -2.03 -2.63
C PHE A 76 3.69 -0.89 -2.72
N ALA A 77 4.99 -1.21 -2.78
CA ALA A 77 6.04 -0.21 -2.92
C ALA A 77 5.86 0.61 -4.22
N TYR A 78 5.40 -0.01 -5.31
CA TYR A 78 5.11 0.71 -6.55
C TYR A 78 4.04 1.80 -6.38
N CYS A 79 3.11 1.62 -5.43
CA CYS A 79 2.07 2.61 -5.17
C CYS A 79 2.61 3.95 -4.65
N SER A 80 3.86 4.03 -4.18
CA SER A 80 4.53 5.29 -3.85
C SER A 80 4.64 6.27 -5.03
N LEU A 81 4.51 5.76 -6.26
CA LEU A 81 4.51 6.54 -7.50
C LEU A 81 3.18 7.24 -7.81
N PHE A 82 2.12 6.97 -7.05
CA PHE A 82 0.88 7.74 -7.15
C PHE A 82 0.96 8.96 -6.23
N LEU A 83 0.18 10.01 -6.52
CA LEU A 83 0.04 11.14 -5.61
C LEU A 83 -0.70 10.72 -4.33
N LYS A 84 -0.46 11.44 -3.24
CA LYS A 84 -1.33 11.37 -2.05
C LYS A 84 -2.79 11.60 -2.43
N GLU A 85 -3.70 10.94 -1.72
CA GLU A 85 -5.15 10.97 -1.95
C GLU A 85 -5.60 10.57 -3.37
N TRP A 86 -4.74 9.90 -4.16
CA TRP A 86 -5.10 9.51 -5.52
C TRP A 86 -6.03 8.31 -5.55
N SER A 87 -7.16 8.44 -6.26
CA SER A 87 -8.04 7.32 -6.59
C SER A 87 -7.62 6.68 -7.92
N VAL A 88 -7.42 5.37 -7.93
CA VAL A 88 -7.02 4.61 -9.12
C VAL A 88 -8.09 3.59 -9.49
N PHE A 89 -8.33 3.41 -10.79
CA PHE A 89 -9.18 2.31 -11.25
C PHE A 89 -8.46 0.98 -11.00
N LYS A 90 -9.17 0.05 -10.38
CA LYS A 90 -8.71 -1.28 -10.01
C LYS A 90 -8.09 -2.02 -11.20
N ASP A 91 -8.80 -2.05 -12.31
CA ASP A 91 -8.37 -2.75 -13.53
C ASP A 91 -7.06 -2.16 -14.09
N ASP A 92 -6.88 -0.83 -14.00
CA ASP A 92 -5.66 -0.16 -14.45
C ASP A 92 -4.48 -0.43 -13.52
N LEU A 93 -4.71 -0.43 -12.20
CA LEU A 93 -3.68 -0.80 -11.23
C LEU A 93 -3.21 -2.26 -11.44
N ILE A 94 -4.16 -3.19 -11.69
CA ILE A 94 -3.84 -4.57 -12.02
C ILE A 94 -3.00 -4.66 -13.30
N ARG A 95 -3.40 -3.95 -14.37
CA ARG A 95 -2.65 -3.93 -15.63
C ARG A 95 -1.23 -3.39 -15.45
N ILE A 96 -1.03 -2.38 -14.62
CA ILE A 96 0.30 -1.87 -14.26
C ILE A 96 1.12 -2.97 -13.60
N PHE A 97 0.58 -3.65 -12.58
CA PHE A 97 1.32 -4.73 -11.90
C PHE A 97 1.63 -5.91 -12.82
N ILE A 98 0.74 -6.22 -13.77
CA ILE A 98 1.00 -7.24 -14.80
C ILE A 98 2.13 -6.79 -15.74
N ALA A 99 2.09 -5.55 -16.24
CA ALA A 99 3.10 -5.02 -17.14
C ALA A 99 4.50 -4.97 -16.52
N LEU A 100 4.57 -4.72 -15.20
CA LEU A 100 5.81 -4.77 -14.42
C LEU A 100 6.29 -6.19 -14.09
N GLY A 101 5.46 -7.21 -14.37
CA GLY A 101 5.75 -8.61 -14.07
C GLY A 101 5.62 -8.97 -12.59
N TYR A 102 4.91 -8.17 -11.79
CA TYR A 102 4.73 -8.40 -10.35
C TYR A 102 3.63 -9.42 -10.05
N VAL A 103 2.66 -9.56 -10.95
CA VAL A 103 1.60 -10.57 -10.86
C VAL A 103 2.04 -11.84 -11.56
N LYS A 104 1.95 -12.98 -10.86
CA LYS A 104 2.22 -14.31 -11.42
C LYS A 104 0.95 -15.15 -11.36
N LYS A 105 0.53 -15.69 -12.49
CA LYS A 105 -0.59 -16.63 -12.55
C LYS A 105 -0.25 -17.98 -11.90
N TYR A 106 -1.24 -18.61 -11.29
CA TYR A 106 -1.15 -20.00 -10.81
C TYR A 106 -2.18 -20.87 -11.55
N LYS A 107 -1.74 -22.04 -12.04
CA LYS A 107 -2.59 -22.98 -12.80
C LYS A 107 -3.35 -22.27 -13.95
N ASN A 108 -4.67 -22.44 -14.01
CA ASN A 108 -5.56 -21.97 -15.08
C ASN A 108 -6.14 -20.56 -14.82
N GLN A 109 -5.67 -19.87 -13.78
CA GLN A 109 -6.16 -18.53 -13.45
C GLN A 109 -5.67 -17.48 -14.46
N SER A 110 -6.48 -16.47 -14.76
CA SER A 110 -6.06 -15.33 -15.56
C SER A 110 -5.13 -14.39 -14.77
N LEU A 111 -4.31 -13.59 -15.46
CA LEU A 111 -3.48 -12.58 -14.78
C LEU A 111 -4.33 -11.49 -14.11
N MET A 112 -5.52 -11.20 -14.64
CA MET A 112 -6.45 -10.24 -14.04
C MET A 112 -6.98 -10.76 -12.71
N ASP A 113 -7.39 -12.03 -12.63
CA ASP A 113 -7.87 -12.63 -11.38
C ASP A 113 -6.76 -12.70 -10.33
N ALA A 114 -5.52 -13.03 -10.74
CA ALA A 114 -4.38 -13.03 -9.83
C ALA A 114 -4.05 -11.61 -9.32
N GLY A 115 -4.27 -10.59 -10.16
CA GLY A 115 -4.17 -9.18 -9.78
C GLY A 115 -5.28 -8.76 -8.81
N GLU A 116 -6.50 -9.26 -9.01
CA GLU A 116 -7.63 -9.03 -8.10
C GLU A 116 -7.33 -9.57 -6.70
N GLU A 117 -6.80 -10.79 -6.60
CA GLU A 117 -6.38 -11.38 -5.32
C GLU A 117 -5.31 -10.55 -4.61
N CYS A 118 -4.37 -9.97 -5.37
CA CYS A 118 -3.38 -9.03 -4.85
C CYS A 118 -4.04 -7.80 -4.22
N LEU A 119 -5.00 -7.18 -4.92
CA LEU A 119 -5.68 -5.99 -4.41
C LEU A 119 -6.61 -6.31 -3.23
N LEU A 120 -7.30 -7.45 -3.27
CA LEU A 120 -8.10 -7.93 -2.14
C LEU A 120 -7.26 -8.16 -0.88
N SER A 121 -6.02 -8.64 -1.02
CA SER A 121 -5.09 -8.77 0.10
C SER A 121 -4.77 -7.42 0.73
N PHE A 122 -4.56 -6.38 -0.09
CA PHE A 122 -4.34 -5.03 0.44
C PHE A 122 -5.56 -4.45 1.14
N VAL A 123 -6.76 -4.62 0.58
CA VAL A 123 -8.01 -4.12 1.17
C VAL A 123 -8.29 -4.78 2.52
N LYS A 124 -8.13 -6.11 2.61
CA LYS A 124 -8.29 -6.86 3.87
C LYS A 124 -7.36 -6.38 4.98
N ARG A 125 -6.21 -5.81 4.60
CA ARG A 125 -5.16 -5.31 5.50
C ARG A 125 -5.20 -3.80 5.69
N GLY A 126 -6.23 -3.12 5.19
CA GLY A 126 -6.37 -1.67 5.29
C GLY A 126 -5.33 -0.86 4.54
N LEU A 127 -4.60 -1.48 3.62
CA LEU A 127 -3.60 -0.80 2.78
C LEU A 127 -4.24 -0.08 1.59
N PHE A 128 -5.48 -0.45 1.25
CA PHE A 128 -6.34 0.29 0.34
C PHE A 128 -7.74 0.29 0.90
N ASN A 129 -8.44 1.39 0.66
CA ASN A 129 -9.87 1.48 0.95
C ASN A 129 -10.61 1.34 -0.38
N ASN A 130 -11.65 0.51 -0.36
CA ASN A 130 -12.59 0.42 -1.47
C ASN A 130 -13.69 1.46 -1.26
N LEU A 131 -13.99 2.28 -2.28
CA LEU A 131 -15.03 3.31 -2.18
C LEU A 131 -16.45 2.72 -2.08
N SER A 132 -16.65 1.44 -2.44
CA SER A 132 -17.92 0.75 -2.19
C SER A 132 -17.80 -0.77 -2.38
N LEU A 133 -18.52 -1.56 -1.56
CA LEU A 133 -18.72 -3.00 -1.78
C LEU A 133 -19.66 -3.30 -2.97
N SER A 134 -20.21 -2.26 -3.62
CA SER A 134 -21.05 -2.44 -4.80
C SER A 134 -20.19 -2.67 -6.06
N SER A 135 -20.63 -3.58 -6.92
CA SER A 135 -19.97 -3.98 -8.17
C SER A 135 -19.80 -2.86 -9.21
N ARG A 136 -20.27 -1.64 -8.92
CA ARG A 136 -20.29 -0.51 -9.86
C ARG A 136 -19.09 0.42 -9.73
N GLU A 137 -18.49 0.55 -8.56
CA GLU A 137 -17.34 1.42 -8.35
C GLU A 137 -16.04 0.62 -8.33
N ARG A 138 -15.27 0.77 -9.42
CA ARG A 138 -13.99 0.09 -9.65
C ARG A 138 -12.80 0.90 -9.16
N THR A 139 -12.96 1.76 -8.15
CA THR A 139 -11.90 2.68 -7.70
C THR A 139 -11.38 2.31 -6.33
N LEU A 140 -10.06 2.29 -6.20
CA LEU A 140 -9.35 2.14 -4.94
C LEU A 140 -8.70 3.47 -4.57
N TRP A 141 -8.65 3.78 -3.29
CA TRP A 141 -7.88 4.91 -2.79
C TRP A 141 -6.95 4.47 -1.66
N MET A 142 -5.80 5.14 -1.59
CA MET A 142 -4.79 4.91 -0.57
C MET A 142 -4.81 6.09 0.41
N HIS A 143 -4.90 5.80 1.70
CA HIS A 143 -4.84 6.82 2.74
C HIS A 143 -3.43 7.43 2.80
N ASP A 144 -3.31 8.72 3.12
CA ASP A 144 -2.02 9.44 3.10
C ASP A 144 -0.93 8.78 3.97
N LEU A 145 -1.28 8.31 5.16
CA LEU A 145 -0.38 7.54 6.03
C LEU A 145 0.07 6.20 5.40
N ILE A 146 -0.77 5.56 4.59
CA ILE A 146 -0.41 4.34 3.85
C ILE A 146 0.48 4.70 2.66
N HIS A 147 0.24 5.85 2.03
CA HIS A 147 1.13 6.39 1.01
C HIS A 147 2.50 6.72 1.60
N ASP A 148 2.56 7.37 2.76
CA ASP A 148 3.81 7.64 3.49
C ASP A 148 4.55 6.33 3.83
N LEU A 149 3.81 5.29 4.24
CA LEU A 149 4.38 3.96 4.40
C LEU A 149 4.93 3.42 3.07
N ALA A 150 4.19 3.52 1.96
CA ALA A 150 4.63 3.07 0.64
C ALA A 150 5.92 3.77 0.21
N VAL A 151 6.02 5.09 0.41
CA VAL A 151 7.23 5.88 0.16
C VAL A 151 8.39 5.39 1.04
N SER A 152 8.15 5.15 2.33
CA SER A 152 9.20 4.69 3.25
C SER A 152 9.79 3.31 2.87
N VAL A 153 9.02 2.45 2.19
CA VAL A 153 9.45 1.11 1.77
C VAL A 153 9.88 1.04 0.30
N ALA A 154 9.68 2.11 -0.47
CA ALA A 154 10.01 2.17 -1.89
C ALA A 154 11.52 2.12 -2.17
N GLY A 155 12.33 2.56 -1.20
CA GLY A 155 13.78 2.68 -1.35
C GLY A 155 14.16 3.67 -2.45
N CYS A 156 15.32 3.47 -3.08
CA CYS A 156 15.88 4.39 -4.08
C CYS A 156 15.49 4.09 -5.53
N LYS A 157 14.68 3.06 -5.79
CA LYS A 157 14.36 2.60 -7.16
C LYS A 157 13.12 3.25 -7.75
N LEU A 158 12.30 3.87 -6.92
CA LEU A 158 10.99 4.44 -7.24
C LEU A 158 11.03 5.93 -6.86
N LYS A 159 10.69 6.82 -7.79
CA LYS A 159 10.67 8.26 -7.52
C LYS A 159 9.44 8.91 -8.17
N MET A 160 8.64 9.55 -7.32
CA MET A 160 7.63 10.50 -7.75
C MET A 160 8.28 11.87 -7.92
N VAL A 161 8.03 12.52 -9.05
CA VAL A 161 8.53 13.86 -9.37
C VAL A 161 7.37 14.83 -9.38
N GLU A 162 7.40 15.79 -8.46
CA GLU A 162 6.33 16.78 -8.25
C GLU A 162 6.79 18.20 -8.55
N SER A 163 8.11 18.40 -8.67
CA SER A 163 8.75 19.69 -8.93
C SER A 163 9.87 19.54 -9.97
N LYS A 164 10.36 20.65 -10.54
CA LYS A 164 11.49 20.58 -11.50
C LYS A 164 12.83 20.41 -10.79
N GLU A 165 12.85 20.75 -9.50
CA GLU A 165 13.99 20.71 -8.60
C GLU A 165 14.23 19.30 -8.04
N ASP A 166 13.27 18.38 -8.21
CA ASP A 166 13.39 16.99 -7.82
C ASP A 166 14.50 16.28 -8.61
N GLU A 167 15.57 15.92 -7.90
CA GLU A 167 16.68 15.17 -8.49
C GLU A 167 16.31 13.69 -8.72
N LEU A 168 16.81 13.16 -9.84
CA LEU A 168 16.69 11.75 -10.20
C LEU A 168 18.03 11.05 -9.99
N ASP A 169 18.09 10.18 -8.99
CA ASP A 169 19.25 9.33 -8.71
C ASP A 169 19.41 8.25 -9.80
N ASP A 170 20.65 7.91 -10.18
CA ASP A 170 20.98 6.91 -11.20
C ASP A 170 20.47 5.48 -10.86
N ARG A 171 20.08 5.22 -9.62
CA ARG A 171 19.47 3.96 -9.14
C ARG A 171 17.96 3.92 -9.34
N VAL A 172 17.33 5.05 -9.68
CA VAL A 172 15.91 5.10 -10.00
C VAL A 172 15.63 4.26 -11.25
N ARG A 173 14.59 3.45 -11.18
CA ARG A 173 14.15 2.53 -12.24
C ARG A 173 12.71 2.81 -12.66
N HIS A 174 11.91 3.42 -11.80
CA HIS A 174 10.52 3.68 -12.04
C HIS A 174 10.23 5.11 -11.63
N VAL A 175 9.72 5.88 -12.58
CA VAL A 175 9.47 7.31 -12.41
C VAL A 175 8.00 7.60 -12.62
N SER A 176 7.45 8.47 -11.79
CA SER A 176 6.10 9.01 -12.00
C SER A 176 6.13 10.53 -11.98
N LEU A 177 5.40 11.14 -12.91
CA LEU A 177 5.39 12.57 -13.13
C LEU A 177 4.03 13.15 -12.77
N SER A 178 4.01 14.17 -11.93
CA SER A 178 2.81 14.98 -11.71
C SER A 178 2.51 15.81 -12.96
N SER A 179 1.23 15.91 -13.34
CA SER A 179 0.74 16.74 -14.48
C SER A 179 1.12 18.21 -14.40
N LYS A 180 1.57 18.68 -13.22
CA LYS A 180 2.02 20.06 -13.01
C LYS A 180 3.47 20.30 -13.43
N VAL A 181 4.21 19.25 -13.77
CA VAL A 181 5.64 19.34 -14.03
C VAL A 181 5.93 19.13 -15.50
N ASP A 182 6.35 20.20 -16.16
CA ASP A 182 7.03 20.11 -17.46
C ASP A 182 8.47 19.65 -17.22
N ILE A 183 8.66 18.34 -17.07
CA ILE A 183 10.00 17.75 -16.96
C ILE A 183 10.56 17.62 -18.37
N CYS A 184 11.79 18.09 -18.55
CA CYS A 184 12.49 17.92 -19.80
C CYS A 184 12.70 16.43 -20.06
N LEU A 185 12.11 15.90 -21.14
CA LEU A 185 12.30 14.51 -21.59
C LEU A 185 13.78 14.15 -21.72
N GLU A 186 14.66 15.13 -21.89
CA GLU A 186 16.12 14.94 -21.90
C GLU A 186 16.69 14.42 -20.58
N SER A 187 16.13 14.78 -19.43
CA SER A 187 16.59 14.24 -18.14
C SER A 187 16.25 12.77 -18.02
N LEU A 188 15.06 12.38 -18.49
CA LEU A 188 14.63 10.98 -18.52
C LEU A 188 15.39 10.15 -19.57
N SER A 189 15.71 10.75 -20.73
CA SER A 189 16.45 10.05 -21.79
C SER A 189 17.88 9.68 -21.39
N LYS A 190 18.47 10.39 -20.42
CA LYS A 190 19.79 10.08 -19.85
C LYS A 190 19.77 8.89 -18.89
N MET A 191 18.59 8.48 -18.40
CA MET A 191 18.47 7.38 -17.44
C MET A 191 18.62 6.01 -18.13
N ARG A 192 19.81 5.41 -18.02
CA ARG A 192 20.15 4.13 -18.67
C ARG A 192 19.38 2.91 -18.17
N HIS A 193 18.72 3.03 -17.03
CA HIS A 193 18.08 1.92 -16.36
C HIS A 193 16.60 2.16 -16.06
N LEU A 194 15.99 3.18 -16.67
CA LEU A 194 14.56 3.43 -16.55
C LEU A 194 13.78 2.23 -17.12
N ARG A 195 12.84 1.71 -16.33
CA ARG A 195 12.01 0.53 -16.63
C ARG A 195 10.55 0.89 -16.80
N SER A 196 10.04 1.88 -16.07
CA SER A 196 8.70 2.41 -16.30
C SER A 196 8.63 3.91 -16.06
N LEU A 197 7.76 4.55 -16.84
CA LEU A 197 7.38 5.95 -16.71
C LEU A 197 5.85 6.03 -16.58
N LEU A 198 5.38 6.64 -15.51
CA LEU A 198 3.96 6.94 -15.31
C LEU A 198 3.77 8.45 -15.44
N VAL A 199 2.81 8.88 -16.24
CA VAL A 199 2.45 10.30 -16.36
C VAL A 199 1.06 10.48 -15.76
N MET A 200 1.01 11.16 -14.62
CA MET A 200 -0.23 11.36 -13.88
C MET A 200 -1.00 12.52 -14.48
N GLY A 201 -2.23 12.27 -14.93
CA GLY A 201 -3.14 13.32 -15.37
C GLY A 201 -3.51 14.29 -14.23
N PRO A 202 -4.21 15.40 -14.54
CA PRO A 202 -4.73 16.28 -13.50
C PRO A 202 -5.64 15.48 -12.54
N ARG A 203 -5.56 15.80 -11.24
CA ARG A 203 -6.45 15.19 -10.23
C ARG A 203 -7.89 15.35 -10.71
N ARG A 204 -8.54 14.23 -11.07
CA ARG A 204 -10.00 14.24 -11.19
C ARG A 204 -10.51 14.53 -9.77
N ARG A 205 -11.42 15.49 -9.61
CA ARG A 205 -12.10 15.73 -8.33
C ARG A 205 -12.88 14.46 -7.99
N SER A 206 -12.25 13.50 -7.33
CA SER A 206 -12.93 12.37 -6.71
C SER A 206 -13.62 12.90 -5.47
N THR A 207 -14.86 12.45 -5.26
CA THR A 207 -15.61 12.60 -4.02
C THR A 207 -14.96 11.76 -2.92
N CYS A 208 -13.74 12.10 -2.52
CA CYS A 208 -13.17 11.56 -1.30
C CYS A 208 -13.93 12.23 -0.14
N PRO A 209 -14.49 11.47 0.82
CA PRO A 209 -14.96 12.08 2.04
C PRO A 209 -13.75 12.74 2.74
N PRO A 210 -13.90 13.96 3.30
CA PRO A 210 -12.80 14.66 3.94
C PRO A 210 -12.24 13.77 5.07
N THR A 211 -10.92 13.57 5.05
CA THR A 211 -10.19 12.91 6.13
C THR A 211 -10.35 13.76 7.39
N SER A 212 -11.03 13.22 8.40
CA SER A 212 -11.11 13.83 9.72
C SER A 212 -9.71 13.85 10.33
N ARG A 213 -9.13 15.04 10.47
CA ARG A 213 -8.01 15.29 11.38
C ARG A 213 -8.44 15.07 12.83
#